data_AF-A0A947NX74-F1
#
_entry.id   AF-A0A947NX74-F1
#
_cell.length_a   1.000
_cell.length_b   1.000
_cell.length_c   1.000
_cell.angle_alpha   90.00
_cell.angle_beta   90.00
_cell.angle_gamma   90.00
#
_symmetry.space_group_name_H-M   'P 1'
#
loop_
_entity.id
_entity.type
_entity.pdbx_description
1 polymer ?
#
loop_
_entity_poly.entity_id
_entity_poly.type
_entity_poly.pdbx_seq_one_letter_code
_entity_poly.pdbx_strand_id
1 'polypeptide(L)'
;MLIAIIITAIITFIIVTLWSKYAYTKGHKSLYAVFTAVTNELDALSQELGFENIHDYWTKKKGQEYADRGMTNIKNTIKFLTES
;
A
#
# COMPACT_ATOMS: atom_id res chain seq x y z
N MET A 1 -8.61 14.71 11.02
CA MET A 1 -8.04 13.40 11.40
C MET A 1 -9.00 12.24 11.12
N LEU A 2 -10.25 12.25 11.60
CA LEU A 2 -11.22 11.18 11.32
C LEU A 2 -11.61 11.08 9.83
N ILE A 3 -11.80 12.22 9.16
CA ILE A 3 -12.24 12.29 7.75
C ILE A 3 -11.17 11.74 6.78
N ALA A 4 -9.89 12.00 7.03
CA ALA A 4 -8.80 11.51 6.18
C ALA A 4 -8.68 9.98 6.25
N ILE A 5 -8.77 9.39 7.44
CA ILE A 5 -8.72 7.94 7.63
C ILE A 5 -9.92 7.24 6.98
N ILE A 6 -11.11 7.87 7.04
CA ILE A 6 -12.33 7.37 6.39
C ILE A 6 -12.20 7.42 4.86
N ILE A 7 -11.61 8.48 4.29
CA ILE A 7 -11.35 8.58 2.85
C ILE A 7 -10.33 7.52 2.39
N THR A 8 -9.25 7.31 3.15
CA THR A 8 -8.25 6.27 2.85
C THR A 8 -8.85 4.86 2.92
N ALA A 9 -9.71 4.58 3.89
CA ALA A 9 -10.39 3.29 4.01
C ALA A 9 -11.36 3.03 2.85
N ILE A 10 -12.11 4.04 2.41
CA ILE A 10 -13.06 3.93 1.29
C ILE A 10 -12.33 3.73 -0.04
N ILE A 11 -11.25 4.48 -0.28
CA ILE A 11 -10.46 4.35 -1.51
C ILE A 11 -9.75 2.99 -1.53
N THR A 12 -9.22 2.51 -0.41
CA THR A 12 -8.61 1.17 -0.30
C THR A 12 -9.65 0.07 -0.56
N PHE A 13 -10.87 0.20 -0.05
CA PHE A 13 -11.95 -0.76 -0.24
C PHE A 13 -12.45 -0.81 -1.70
N ILE A 14 -12.52 0.34 -2.38
CA ILE A 14 -12.85 0.43 -3.82
C ILE A 14 -11.75 -0.21 -4.67
N ILE A 15 -10.48 0.05 -4.34
CA ILE A 15 -9.34 -0.49 -5.07
C ILE A 15 -9.27 -2.02 -4.92
N VAL A 16 -9.47 -2.57 -3.73
CA VAL A 16 -9.47 -4.02 -3.47
C VAL A 16 -10.66 -4.74 -4.12
N THR A 17 -11.84 -4.14 -4.11
CA THR A 17 -13.07 -4.76 -4.67
C THR A 17 -13.02 -4.81 -6.20
N LEU A 18 -12.52 -3.75 -6.84
CA LEU A 18 -12.27 -3.74 -8.29
C LEU A 18 -11.18 -4.76 -8.68
N TRP A 19 -10.21 -4.94 -7.79
CA TRP A 19 -9.15 -5.93 -7.92
C TRP A 19 -9.58 -7.38 -7.84
N SER A 20 -10.40 -7.75 -6.86
CA SER A 20 -10.89 -9.12 -6.71
C SER A 20 -11.79 -9.55 -7.87
N LYS A 21 -12.50 -8.60 -8.49
CA LYS A 21 -13.32 -8.86 -9.69
C LYS A 21 -12.46 -9.05 -10.95
N TYR A 22 -11.32 -8.37 -11.04
CA TYR A 22 -10.42 -8.41 -12.21
C TYR A 22 -9.36 -9.53 -12.11
N ALA A 23 -8.88 -9.86 -10.91
CA ALA A 23 -7.97 -10.99 -10.67
C ALA A 23 -8.62 -12.35 -11.00
N TYR A 24 -9.95 -12.45 -10.90
CA TYR A 24 -10.71 -13.63 -11.31
C TYR A 24 -10.68 -13.89 -12.83
N THR A 25 -10.10 -12.98 -13.65
CA THR A 25 -10.15 -13.04 -15.12
C THR A 25 -8.81 -13.04 -15.90
N LYS A 26 -7.64 -13.29 -15.28
CA LYS A 26 -6.31 -13.65 -15.91
C LYS A 26 -5.17 -12.60 -15.88
N GLY A 27 -4.50 -12.38 -14.74
CA GLY A 27 -3.08 -11.97 -14.80
C GLY A 27 -2.58 -11.04 -13.69
N HIS A 28 -1.50 -11.47 -13.05
CA HIS A 28 -0.82 -10.81 -11.93
C HIS A 28 -0.17 -9.45 -12.27
N LYS A 29 -0.07 -9.08 -13.56
CA LYS A 29 0.49 -7.77 -13.98
C LYS A 29 -0.36 -6.56 -13.59
N SER A 30 -1.69 -6.66 -13.71
CA SER A 30 -2.61 -5.60 -13.25
C SER A 30 -2.51 -5.40 -11.74
N LEU A 31 -2.17 -6.50 -11.07
CA LEU A 31 -2.06 -6.57 -9.65
C LEU A 31 -0.75 -5.95 -9.14
N TYR A 32 0.35 -6.23 -9.81
CA TYR A 32 1.62 -5.55 -9.55
C TYR A 32 1.48 -4.01 -9.64
N ALA A 33 0.92 -3.51 -10.75
CA ALA A 33 0.85 -2.07 -11.02
C ALA A 33 0.08 -1.29 -9.93
N VAL A 34 -0.98 -1.87 -9.39
CA VAL A 34 -1.79 -1.21 -8.35
C VAL A 34 -1.11 -1.27 -6.98
N PHE A 35 -0.46 -2.38 -6.60
CA PHE A 35 0.30 -2.37 -5.34
C PHE A 35 1.46 -1.38 -5.38
N THR A 36 2.14 -1.26 -6.53
CA THR A 36 3.17 -0.24 -6.73
C THR A 36 2.59 1.17 -6.62
N ALA A 37 1.45 1.46 -7.27
CA ALA A 37 0.80 2.77 -7.18
C ALA A 37 0.37 3.12 -5.75
N VAL A 38 -0.23 2.18 -5.02
CA VAL A 38 -0.60 2.37 -3.61
C VAL A 38 0.62 2.62 -2.73
N THR A 39 1.71 1.89 -2.95
CA THR A 39 2.95 2.09 -2.17
C THR A 39 3.52 3.48 -2.40
N ASN A 40 3.58 3.93 -3.66
CA ASN A 40 4.07 5.26 -4.01
C ASN A 40 3.18 6.37 -3.43
N GLU A 41 1.86 6.18 -3.43
CA GLU A 41 0.92 7.15 -2.85
C GLU A 41 1.10 7.26 -1.33
N LEU A 42 1.30 6.14 -0.66
CA LEU A 42 1.58 6.12 0.78
C LEU A 42 2.90 6.81 1.11
N ASP A 43 3.94 6.65 0.28
CA ASP A 43 5.20 7.38 0.42
C ASP A 43 5.00 8.89 0.24
N ALA A 44 4.30 9.31 -0.82
CA ALA A 44 4.00 10.71 -1.09
C ALA A 44 3.22 11.37 0.07
N LEU A 45 2.17 10.71 0.55
CA LEU A 45 1.38 11.20 1.70
C LEU A 45 2.22 11.28 2.98
N SER A 46 3.17 10.36 3.16
CA SER A 46 4.06 10.40 4.31
C SER A 46 5.01 11.59 4.23
N GLN A 47 5.52 11.90 3.03
CA GLN A 47 6.32 13.08 2.77
C GLN A 47 5.56 14.39 2.99
N GLU A 48 4.30 14.45 2.56
CA GLU A 48 3.43 15.60 2.83
C GLU A 48 3.22 15.84 4.33
N LEU A 49 3.23 14.78 5.14
CA LEU A 49 3.13 14.85 6.59
C LEU A 49 4.47 15.13 7.28
N GLY A 50 5.54 15.36 6.52
CA GLY A 50 6.88 15.70 7.04
C GLY A 50 7.75 14.49 7.41
N PHE A 51 7.41 13.29 6.93
CA PHE A 51 8.19 12.07 7.10
C PHE A 51 9.05 11.81 5.86
N GLU A 52 10.13 11.05 5.99
CA GLU A 52 11.00 10.77 4.84
C GLU A 52 10.32 9.87 3.79
N ASN A 53 9.52 8.92 4.27
CA ASN A 53 8.76 7.93 3.50
C ASN A 53 7.73 7.23 4.42
N ILE A 54 6.96 6.28 3.89
CA ILE A 54 5.96 5.53 4.65
C ILE A 54 6.57 4.70 5.77
N HIS A 55 7.81 4.23 5.60
CA HIS A 55 8.53 3.51 6.63
C HIS A 55 8.90 4.42 7.80
N ASP A 56 9.40 5.63 7.57
CA ASP A 56 9.68 6.63 8.61
C ASP A 56 8.39 7.04 9.34
N TYR A 57 7.30 7.25 8.58
CA TYR A 57 5.98 7.49 9.16
C TYR A 57 5.53 6.35 10.08
N TRP A 58 5.59 5.10 9.62
CA TRP A 58 5.23 3.95 10.44
C TRP A 58 6.17 3.74 11.62
N THR A 59 7.46 3.95 11.45
CA THR A 59 8.44 3.85 12.53
C THR A 59 8.11 4.84 13.64
N LYS A 60 7.87 6.11 13.29
CA LYS A 60 7.56 7.17 14.27
C LYS A 60 6.15 7.09 14.87
N LYS A 61 5.16 6.51 14.16
CA LYS A 61 3.76 6.44 14.64
C LYS A 61 3.34 5.10 15.24
N LYS A 62 3.98 4.00 14.84
CA LYS A 62 3.59 2.63 15.15
C LYS A 62 4.74 1.78 15.69
N GLY A 63 5.98 2.24 15.54
CA GLY A 63 7.19 1.55 15.99
C GLY A 63 7.91 0.81 14.87
N GLN A 64 9.21 0.62 15.08
CA GLN A 64 10.14 0.03 14.11
C GLN A 64 9.70 -1.36 13.63
N GLU A 65 9.33 -2.25 14.55
CA GLU A 65 8.94 -3.63 14.20
C GLU A 65 7.73 -3.67 13.25
N TYR A 66 6.76 -2.78 13.46
CA TYR A 66 5.59 -2.67 12.59
C TYR A 66 5.99 -2.17 11.20
N ALA A 67 6.82 -1.13 11.14
CA ALA A 67 7.28 -0.54 9.88
C ALA A 67 8.08 -1.56 9.04
N ASP A 68 8.97 -2.32 9.68
CA ASP A 68 9.79 -3.34 9.03
C ASP A 68 8.93 -4.49 8.48
N ARG A 69 7.96 -4.97 9.26
CA ARG A 69 7.01 -6.01 8.80
C ARG A 69 6.11 -5.50 7.68
N GLY A 70 5.59 -4.27 7.81
CA GLY A 70 4.76 -3.63 6.79
C GLY A 70 5.49 -3.52 5.45
N MET A 71 6.74 -3.02 5.47
CA MET A 71 7.54 -2.92 4.26
C MET A 71 7.98 -4.27 3.71
N THR A 72 8.28 -5.24 4.57
CA THR A 72 8.60 -6.60 4.14
C THR A 72 7.42 -7.24 3.42
N ASN A 73 6.21 -7.06 3.95
CA ASN A 73 5.00 -7.58 3.31
C ASN A 73 4.75 -6.92 1.96
N ILE A 74 4.84 -5.60 1.86
CA ILE A 74 4.71 -4.88 0.58
C ILE A 74 5.73 -5.39 -0.43
N LYS A 75 7.01 -5.50 -0.05
CA LYS A 75 8.07 -6.01 -0.92
C LYS A 75 7.79 -7.44 -1.38
N ASN A 76 7.39 -8.32 -0.46
CA ASN A 76 7.09 -9.72 -0.78
C ASN A 76 5.87 -9.84 -1.69
N THR A 77 4.82 -9.04 -1.48
CA THR A 77 3.64 -9.00 -2.35
C THR A 77 3.99 -8.50 -3.74
N ILE A 78 4.75 -7.41 -3.86
CA ILE A 78 5.21 -6.90 -5.16
C ILE A 78 6.07 -7.94 -5.87
N LYS A 79 7.01 -8.58 -5.15
CA LYS A 79 7.87 -9.65 -5.68
C LYS A 79 7.04 -10.82 -6.20
N PHE A 80 6.12 -11.34 -5.39
CA PHE A 80 5.21 -12.42 -5.78
C PHE A 80 4.44 -12.06 -7.05
N LEU A 81 3.85 -10.86 -7.12
CA LEU A 81 3.08 -10.41 -8.28
C LEU A 81 3.93 -10.16 -9.54
N THR A 82 5.25 -10.01 -9.39
CA THR A 82 6.19 -9.84 -10.51
C THR A 82 6.72 -11.17 -11.03
N GLU A 83 6.91 -12.16 -10.14
CA GLU A 83 7.51 -13.46 -10.44
C GLU A 83 6.49 -14.56 -10.79
N SER A 84 5.18 -14.26 -10.68
CA SER A 84 4.05 -15.16 -11.00
C SER A 84 3.43 -14.87 -12.36
#